data_AF-A0A349NI02-F1
#
_entry.id   AF-A0A349NI02-F1
#
_cell.length_a   1.000
_cell.length_b   1.000
_cell.length_c   1.000
_cell.angle_alpha   90.00
_cell.angle_beta   90.00
_cell.angle_gamma   90.00
#
_symmetry.space_group_name_H-M   'P 1'
#
loop_
_entity.id
_entity.type
_entity.pdbx_description
1 polymer ?
#
loop_
_entity_poly.entity_id
_entity_poly.type
_entity_poly.pdbx_seq_one_letter_code
_entity_poly.pdbx_strand_id
1 'polypeptide(L)'
;MSKYFAESELIINSDGSCFHLHVKPEQLADKVILVGDPDRVALVASHFQNIENEVQSREFHSATGRYKGKRITVQSTGIGCDNIDIVMNELDALANIDFNTRTEKPEHRTLTLVRIGTCGGLQLNTPTGSFIA
;
A
#
# COMPACT_ATOMS: atom_id res chain seq x y z
N MET A 1 -3.43 13.96 -25.28
CA MET A 1 -2.10 13.39 -24.98
C MET A 1 -2.13 12.91 -23.56
N SER A 2 -1.58 11.73 -23.26
CA SER A 2 -1.45 11.26 -21.88
C SER A 2 -0.51 12.20 -21.11
N LYS A 3 -0.79 12.44 -19.83
CA LYS A 3 0.03 13.30 -18.97
C LYS A 3 1.39 12.65 -18.74
N TYR A 4 2.47 13.40 -18.98
CA TYR A 4 3.84 13.00 -18.68
C TYR A 4 4.27 13.54 -17.31
N PHE A 5 5.06 12.76 -16.56
CA PHE A 5 5.56 13.11 -15.23
C PHE A 5 7.09 13.26 -15.25
N ALA A 6 7.59 14.46 -14.94
CA ALA A 6 9.02 14.73 -14.97
C ALA A 6 9.77 14.00 -13.85
N GLU A 7 11.08 13.77 -14.02
CA GLU A 7 11.93 13.07 -13.03
C GLU A 7 11.93 13.74 -11.66
N SER A 8 11.81 15.06 -11.63
CA SER A 8 11.68 15.85 -10.40
C SER A 8 10.34 15.71 -9.68
N GLU A 9 9.31 15.20 -10.37
CA GLU A 9 7.93 15.10 -9.85
C GLU A 9 7.59 13.66 -9.44
N LEU A 10 8.16 12.67 -10.13
CA LEU A 10 7.98 11.24 -9.84
C LEU A 10 9.35 10.57 -9.77
N ILE A 11 9.85 10.39 -8.55
CA ILE A 11 11.12 9.71 -8.32
C ILE A 11 10.87 8.20 -8.41
N ILE A 12 11.66 7.52 -9.25
CA ILE A 12 11.63 6.07 -9.45
C ILE A 12 13.03 5.55 -9.12
N ASN A 13 13.11 4.50 -8.32
CA ASN A 13 14.38 3.90 -7.94
C ASN A 13 15.03 3.19 -9.16
N SER A 14 16.34 2.98 -9.10
CA SER A 14 17.09 2.35 -10.19
C SER A 14 16.67 0.90 -10.50
N ASP A 15 15.97 0.24 -9.58
CA ASP A 15 15.42 -1.11 -9.74
C ASP A 15 13.98 -1.11 -10.30
N GLY A 16 13.41 0.06 -10.57
CA GLY A 16 12.06 0.25 -11.09
C GLY A 16 10.96 0.33 -10.03
N SER A 17 11.30 0.39 -8.74
CA SER A 17 10.32 0.59 -7.67
C SER A 17 9.94 2.06 -7.48
N CYS A 18 8.81 2.33 -6.82
CA CYS A 18 8.52 3.66 -6.27
C CYS A 18 9.51 4.03 -5.16
N PHE A 19 9.65 5.32 -4.88
CA PHE A 19 10.76 5.86 -4.10
C PHE A 19 10.72 5.46 -2.62
N HIS A 20 9.59 5.63 -1.93
CA HIS A 20 9.50 5.39 -0.48
C HIS A 20 9.13 3.95 -0.14
N LEU A 21 8.12 3.37 -0.81
CA LEU A 21 7.63 2.03 -0.47
C LEU A 21 8.52 0.90 -1.01
N HIS A 22 9.38 1.20 -2.00
CA HIS A 22 10.19 0.22 -2.71
C HIS A 22 9.38 -0.93 -3.38
N VAL A 23 8.12 -0.64 -3.70
CA VAL A 23 7.21 -1.57 -4.39
C VAL A 23 7.28 -1.32 -5.90
N LYS A 24 7.24 -2.38 -6.70
CA LYS A 24 7.15 -2.32 -8.17
C LYS A 24 5.69 -2.41 -8.66
N PRO A 25 5.33 -1.85 -9.82
CA PRO A 25 3.95 -1.86 -10.30
C PRO A 25 3.30 -3.25 -10.33
N GLU A 26 4.04 -4.28 -10.74
CA GLU A 26 3.59 -5.67 -10.81
C GLU A 26 3.38 -6.34 -9.45
N GLN A 27 4.02 -5.81 -8.40
CA GLN A 27 3.92 -6.34 -7.04
C GLN A 27 2.61 -5.93 -6.35
N LEU A 28 1.99 -4.82 -6.78
CA LEU A 28 0.78 -4.28 -6.15
C LEU A 28 -0.50 -5.01 -6.59
N ALA A 29 -1.33 -5.46 -5.64
CA ALA A 29 -2.67 -5.98 -5.88
C ALA A 29 -3.76 -4.87 -5.88
N ASP A 30 -4.93 -5.16 -6.46
CA ASP A 30 -6.07 -4.21 -6.45
C ASP A 30 -6.72 -4.06 -5.07
N LYS A 31 -6.47 -5.01 -4.17
CA LYS A 31 -7.02 -5.04 -2.81
C LYS A 31 -5.89 -4.84 -1.84
N VAL A 32 -5.93 -3.73 -1.12
CA VAL A 32 -4.86 -3.33 -0.20
C VAL A 32 -5.41 -3.19 1.21
N ILE A 33 -4.76 -3.87 2.14
CA ILE A 33 -4.97 -3.70 3.58
C ILE A 33 -3.89 -2.74 4.07
N LEU A 34 -4.30 -1.61 4.64
CA LEU A 34 -3.40 -0.65 5.24
C LEU A 34 -3.30 -0.91 6.75
N VAL A 35 -2.09 -1.03 7.28
CA VAL A 35 -1.82 -1.14 8.72
C VAL A 35 -0.92 0.01 9.18
N GLY A 36 -0.96 0.40 10.45
CA GLY A 36 -0.04 1.43 10.94
C GLY A 36 1.35 0.85 11.19
N ASP A 37 1.39 -0.13 12.08
CA ASP A 37 2.60 -0.80 12.55
C ASP A 37 3.20 -1.74 11.46
N PRO A 38 4.50 -1.58 11.10
CA PRO A 38 5.20 -2.47 10.18
C PRO A 38 5.15 -3.96 10.56
N ASP A 39 5.16 -4.28 11.86
CA ASP A 39 5.15 -5.67 12.33
C ASP A 39 3.78 -6.33 12.09
N ARG A 40 2.71 -5.53 11.96
CA ARG A 40 1.37 -6.03 11.64
C ARG A 40 1.28 -6.56 10.21
N VAL A 41 2.19 -6.17 9.32
CA VAL A 41 2.27 -6.70 7.95
C VAL A 41 2.54 -8.20 7.99
N ALA A 42 3.54 -8.64 8.76
CA ALA A 42 3.86 -10.05 8.93
C ALA A 42 2.69 -10.85 9.53
N LEU A 43 1.99 -10.26 10.52
CA LEU A 43 0.79 -10.88 11.10
C LEU A 43 -0.31 -11.09 10.05
N VAL A 44 -0.62 -10.08 9.25
CA VAL A 44 -1.63 -10.20 8.18
C VAL A 44 -1.17 -11.19 7.10
N ALA A 45 0.09 -11.10 6.68
CA ALA A 45 0.68 -11.98 5.67
C ALA A 45 0.72 -13.45 6.11
N SER A 46 0.79 -13.74 7.42
CA SER A 46 0.72 -15.10 7.96
C SER A 46 -0.59 -15.83 7.63
N HIS A 47 -1.65 -15.08 7.30
CA HIS A 47 -2.92 -15.65 6.83
C HIS A 47 -2.93 -15.96 5.32
N PHE A 48 -1.94 -15.50 4.56
CA PHE A 48 -1.86 -15.77 3.14
C PHE A 48 -1.48 -17.23 2.89
N GLN A 49 -2.07 -17.78 1.84
CA GLN A 49 -1.80 -19.12 1.33
C GLN A 49 -0.41 -19.19 0.68
N ASN A 50 0.02 -18.08 0.11
CA ASN A 50 1.36 -17.87 -0.42
C ASN A 50 1.72 -16.38 -0.36
N ILE A 51 3.02 -16.10 -0.36
CA ILE A 51 3.58 -14.75 -0.46
C ILE A 51 4.30 -14.67 -1.81
N GLU A 52 3.87 -13.73 -2.65
CA GLU A 52 4.45 -13.50 -3.99
C GLU A 52 5.67 -12.57 -3.89
N ASN A 53 5.60 -11.56 -3.01
CA ASN A 53 6.67 -10.63 -2.73
C ASN A 53 6.51 -10.04 -1.33
N GLU A 54 7.63 -9.63 -0.75
CA GLU A 54 7.73 -8.92 0.52
C GLU A 54 8.90 -7.94 0.40
N VAL A 55 8.64 -6.67 0.72
CA VAL A 55 9.62 -5.58 0.62
C VAL A 55 9.48 -4.68 1.84
N GLN A 56 10.61 -4.20 2.36
CA GLN A 56 10.62 -3.29 3.49
C GLN A 56 11.63 -2.17 3.27
N SER A 57 11.18 -0.93 3.45
CA SER A 57 12.01 0.27 3.46
C SER A 57 11.55 1.16 4.61
N ARG A 58 12.43 1.37 5.59
CA ARG A 58 12.13 2.14 6.81
C ARG A 58 10.86 1.60 7.50
N GLU A 59 9.86 2.44 7.75
CA GLU A 59 8.55 2.11 8.31
C GLU A 59 7.53 1.58 7.28
N PHE A 60 7.89 1.49 5.99
CA PHE A 60 7.04 0.96 4.93
C PHE A 60 7.40 -0.49 4.67
N HIS A 61 6.55 -1.39 5.13
CA HIS A 61 6.64 -2.83 4.94
C HIS A 61 5.44 -3.27 4.11
N SER A 62 5.69 -3.95 3.00
CA SER A 62 4.68 -4.42 2.07
C SER A 62 4.83 -5.92 1.87
N ALA A 63 3.71 -6.65 1.86
CA ALA A 63 3.67 -8.03 1.43
C ALA A 63 2.46 -8.25 0.53
N THR A 64 2.67 -8.88 -0.63
CA THR A 64 1.57 -9.28 -1.52
C THR A 64 1.52 -10.78 -1.64
N GLY A 65 0.32 -11.32 -1.52
CA GLY A 65 0.09 -12.75 -1.57
C GLY A 65 -1.36 -13.09 -1.89
N ARG A 66 -1.76 -14.33 -1.62
CA ARG A 66 -3.13 -14.79 -1.88
C ARG A 66 -3.83 -15.22 -0.61
N TYR A 67 -5.07 -14.79 -0.45
CA TYR A 67 -5.96 -15.26 0.60
C TYR A 67 -7.31 -15.64 0.00
N LYS A 68 -7.73 -16.88 0.23
CA LYS A 68 -8.96 -17.47 -0.34
C LYS A 68 -9.07 -17.23 -1.85
N GLY A 69 -7.96 -17.40 -2.57
CA GLY A 69 -7.88 -17.22 -4.02
C GLY A 69 -7.83 -15.76 -4.49
N LYS A 70 -7.94 -14.78 -3.60
CA LYS A 70 -7.85 -13.34 -3.91
C LYS A 70 -6.42 -12.86 -3.71
N ARG A 71 -5.88 -12.11 -4.68
CA ARG A 71 -4.59 -11.43 -4.53
C ARG A 71 -4.77 -10.18 -3.67
N ILE A 72 -3.98 -10.05 -2.61
CA ILE A 72 -4.09 -8.97 -1.62
C ILE A 72 -2.69 -8.47 -1.30
N THR A 73 -2.54 -7.15 -1.21
CA THR A 73 -1.35 -6.49 -0.66
C THR A 73 -1.68 -6.03 0.76
N VAL A 74 -0.79 -6.25 1.71
CA VAL A 74 -0.80 -5.56 3.00
C VAL A 74 0.38 -4.59 3.03
N GLN A 75 0.11 -3.34 3.41
CA GLN A 75 1.08 -2.24 3.40
C GLN A 75 1.02 -1.51 4.75
N SER A 76 2.16 -1.37 5.42
CA SER A 76 2.27 -0.47 6.57
C SER A 76 2.35 0.98 6.12
N THR A 77 1.75 1.86 6.92
CA THR A 77 1.70 3.30 6.66
C THR A 77 2.49 4.09 7.68
N GLY A 78 3.07 3.47 8.71
CA GLY A 78 3.56 4.23 9.87
C GLY A 78 2.45 5.01 10.57
N ILE A 79 2.83 6.12 11.19
CA ILE A 79 1.98 6.98 12.02
C ILE A 79 1.94 8.38 11.40
N GLY A 80 0.74 8.96 11.31
CA GLY A 80 0.55 10.33 10.84
C GLY A 80 -0.06 10.41 9.44
N CYS A 81 -0.66 11.56 9.15
CA CYS A 81 -1.30 11.83 7.86
C CYS A 81 -0.27 12.04 6.74
N ASP A 82 0.91 12.54 7.09
CA ASP A 82 2.08 12.67 6.23
C ASP A 82 2.55 11.32 5.68
N ASN A 83 2.71 10.31 6.53
CA ASN A 83 3.08 8.99 6.03
C ASN A 83 1.96 8.34 5.20
N ILE A 84 0.68 8.58 5.54
CA ILE A 84 -0.44 8.12 4.72
C ILE A 84 -0.39 8.78 3.35
N ASP A 85 -0.12 10.08 3.25
CA ASP A 85 -0.04 10.80 1.98
C ASP A 85 1.02 10.19 1.05
N ILE A 86 2.21 9.88 1.58
CA ILE A 86 3.26 9.16 0.84
C ILE A 86 2.74 7.84 0.28
N VAL A 87 2.13 7.01 1.13
CA VAL A 87 1.63 5.68 0.73
C VAL A 87 0.55 5.82 -0.33
N MET A 88 -0.41 6.73 -0.16
CA MET A 88 -1.53 6.89 -1.08
C MET A 88 -1.06 7.39 -2.45
N ASN A 89 -0.16 8.37 -2.50
CA ASN A 89 0.39 8.88 -3.76
C ASN A 89 1.21 7.82 -4.48
N GLU A 90 2.05 7.05 -3.77
CA GLU A 90 2.86 6.01 -4.43
C GLU A 90 2.02 4.81 -4.86
N LEU A 91 1.01 4.40 -4.10
CA LEU A 91 0.07 3.34 -4.52
C LEU A 91 -0.71 3.74 -5.78
N ASP A 92 -1.16 5.00 -5.86
CA ASP A 92 -1.82 5.51 -7.08
C ASP A 92 -0.86 5.56 -8.27
N ALA A 93 0.37 6.05 -8.08
CA ALA A 93 1.39 6.07 -9.11
C ALA A 93 1.69 4.66 -9.65
N LEU A 94 1.88 3.68 -8.75
CA LEU A 94 2.08 2.27 -9.12
C LEU A 94 0.90 1.72 -9.94
N ALA A 95 -0.33 2.08 -9.56
CA ALA A 95 -1.53 1.63 -10.23
C ALA A 95 -1.68 2.28 -11.61
N ASN A 96 -1.46 3.58 -11.73
CA ASN A 96 -1.97 4.41 -12.83
C ASN A 96 -0.90 5.09 -13.69
N ILE A 97 0.39 5.02 -13.35
CA ILE A 97 1.48 5.55 -14.17
C ILE A 97 2.33 4.40 -14.72
N ASP A 98 2.64 4.43 -16.01
CA ASP A 98 3.65 3.53 -16.58
C ASP A 98 5.04 4.08 -16.25
N PHE A 99 5.79 3.34 -15.43
CA PHE A 99 7.09 3.79 -14.94
C PHE A 99 8.17 3.80 -16.03
N ASN A 100 7.98 3.07 -17.13
CA ASN A 100 8.93 3.06 -18.25
C ASN A 100 8.77 4.30 -19.14
N THR A 101 7.53 4.67 -19.44
CA THR A 101 7.22 5.83 -20.30
C THR A 101 7.04 7.12 -19.50
N ARG A 102 6.85 7.00 -18.18
CA ARG A 102 6.51 8.09 -17.24
C ARG A 102 5.24 8.83 -17.66
N THR A 103 4.29 8.10 -18.25
CA THR A 103 2.99 8.65 -18.66
C THR A 103 1.86 7.96 -17.93
N GLU A 104 0.75 8.67 -17.77
CA GLU A 104 -0.50 8.09 -17.26
C GLU A 104 -0.96 6.93 -18.15
N LYS A 105 -1.37 5.82 -17.54
CA LYS A 105 -1.92 4.65 -18.23
C LYS A 105 -3.27 5.03 -18.85
N PRO A 106 -3.60 4.50 -20.04
CA PRO A 106 -4.86 4.82 -20.71
C PRO A 106 -6.09 4.26 -19.98
N GLU A 107 -5.93 3.14 -19.30
CA GLU A 107 -6.98 2.51 -18.50
C GLU A 107 -6.72 2.77 -17.01
N HIS A 108 -7.71 3.38 -16.35
CA HIS A 108 -7.64 3.66 -14.93
C HIS A 108 -7.83 2.38 -14.12
N ARG A 109 -6.90 2.12 -13.20
CA ARG A 109 -6.94 1.00 -12.27
C ARG A 109 -7.41 1.50 -10.91
N THR A 110 -8.58 1.04 -10.48
CA THR A 110 -9.13 1.39 -9.17
C THR A 110 -8.67 0.42 -8.09
N LEU A 111 -8.04 0.95 -7.03
CA LEU A 111 -7.67 0.19 -5.84
C LEU A 111 -8.80 0.20 -4.81
N THR A 112 -9.01 -0.92 -4.12
CA THR A 112 -9.86 -1.03 -2.93
C THR A 112 -8.98 -1.06 -1.69
N LEU A 113 -9.13 -0.07 -0.82
CA LEU A 113 -8.28 0.13 0.35
C LEU A 113 -9.10 -0.04 1.63
N VAL A 114 -8.60 -0.81 2.60
CA VAL A 114 -9.19 -0.90 3.95
C VAL A 114 -8.09 -0.72 4.98
N ARG A 115 -8.25 0.26 5.89
CA ARG A 115 -7.31 0.48 6.99
C ARG A 115 -7.71 -0.32 8.22
N ILE A 116 -6.78 -1.12 8.74
CA ILE A 116 -6.90 -1.86 10.00
C ILE A 116 -5.93 -1.25 11.01
N GLY A 117 -6.47 -0.38 11.85
CA GLY A 117 -5.73 0.40 12.85
C GLY A 117 -6.14 0.11 14.28
N THR A 118 -5.60 0.92 15.19
CA THR A 118 -6.00 0.99 16.59
C THR A 118 -6.45 2.42 16.88
N CYS A 119 -7.44 2.59 17.75
CA CYS A 119 -7.91 3.90 18.18
C CYS A 119 -8.31 3.87 19.66
N GLY A 120 -8.41 5.05 20.27
CA GLY A 120 -9.06 5.22 21.56
C GLY A 120 -10.58 5.30 21.41
N GLY A 121 -11.32 4.70 22.33
CA GLY A 121 -12.77 4.86 22.45
C GLY A 121 -13.11 5.89 23.54
N LEU A 122 -13.91 6.90 23.20
CA LEU A 122 -14.38 7.92 24.16
C LEU A 122 -15.81 7.66 24.65
N GLN A 123 -16.53 6.73 24.02
CA GLN A 123 -17.91 6.40 24.35
C GLN A 123 -17.95 5.29 25.40
N LEU A 124 -18.81 5.43 26.42
CA LEU A 124 -18.93 4.45 27.50
C LEU A 124 -19.37 3.06 27.02
N ASN A 125 -20.10 2.99 25.91
CA ASN A 125 -20.54 1.75 25.27
C ASN A 125 -19.53 1.19 24.27
N THR A 126 -18.31 1.74 24.19
CA THR A 126 -17.20 1.22 23.39
C THR A 126 -16.09 0.70 24.32
N PRO A 127 -16.28 -0.48 24.94
CA PRO A 127 -15.25 -1.07 25.80
C PRO A 127 -13.99 -1.44 25.00
N THR A 128 -12.86 -1.59 25.70
CA THR A 128 -11.60 -2.07 25.11
C THR A 128 -11.81 -3.39 24.37
N GLY A 129 -11.21 -3.50 23.18
CA GLY A 129 -11.36 -4.68 22.31
C GLY A 129 -12.52 -4.59 21.32
N SER A 130 -13.36 -3.55 21.39
CA SER A 130 -14.40 -3.29 20.40
C SER A 130 -13.82 -3.05 19.00
N PHE A 131 -14.44 -3.64 17.98
CA PHE A 131 -14.22 -3.32 16.58
C PHE A 131 -15.18 -2.22 16.14
N ILE A 132 -14.66 -1.15 15.53
CA ILE A 132 -15.45 -0.01 15.01
C ILE A 132 -15.23 0.07 13.50
N ALA A 133 -16.33 0.13 12.73
CA ALA A 133 -16.35 0.28 11.28
C ALA A 133 -17.43 1.26 10.84
#